data_AF-A0A7V6ZDR1-F1
#
_entry.id   AF-A0A7V6ZDR1-F1
#
_cell.length_a   1.000
_cell.length_b   1.000
_cell.length_c   1.000
_cell.angle_alpha   90.00
_cell.angle_beta   90.00
_cell.angle_gamma   90.00
#
_symmetry.space_group_name_H-M   'P 1'
#
loop_
_entity.id
_entity.type
_entity.pdbx_description
1 polymer ?
#
loop_
_entity_poly.entity_id
_entity_poly.type
_entity_poly.pdbx_seq_one_letter_code
_entity_poly.pdbx_strand_id
1 'polypeptide(L)'
;MVNPKTNDTEDVKNAFIKELKLAKRSEDLNELRIRYLGRRGIVTQMLKSLGTLPPEDRPAMGKAINDLKSTIEDMLKRRMEELALLEEREQERKDAIDVTQPPKGRPWGGFHPVVEVMHELMDIFVGLGFSVALGPEVEDDFHNFEALNIPPHHPARDMQDTFYLQGNELLLRTHTSPVQVRSMLKYGAPLRIVCPGKVYRRDSDP
;
A
#
# COMPACT_ATOMS: atom_id res chain seq x y z
N MET A 1 -28.99 -19.68 61.22
CA MET A 1 -27.74 -19.02 61.62
C MET A 1 -26.61 -19.97 61.29
N VAL A 2 -25.93 -19.77 60.16
CA VAL A 2 -24.72 -20.53 59.83
C VAL A 2 -23.56 -19.58 60.10
N ASN A 3 -22.82 -19.83 61.19
CA ASN A 3 -21.55 -19.15 61.45
C ASN A 3 -20.59 -19.60 60.35
N PRO A 4 -20.05 -18.70 59.51
CA PRO A 4 -19.09 -19.10 58.49
C PRO A 4 -17.85 -19.65 59.20
N LYS A 5 -17.55 -20.93 58.99
CA LYS A 5 -16.29 -21.54 59.45
C LYS A 5 -15.22 -21.30 58.39
N THR A 6 -13.95 -21.45 58.74
CA THR A 6 -12.82 -21.38 57.80
C THR A 6 -12.96 -22.34 56.61
N ASN A 7 -13.69 -23.46 56.76
CA ASN A 7 -14.05 -24.35 55.64
C ASN A 7 -14.93 -23.68 54.58
N ASP A 8 -15.84 -22.77 54.96
CA ASP A 8 -16.75 -22.13 54.01
C ASP A 8 -16.00 -21.23 53.01
N THR A 9 -14.89 -20.60 53.43
CA THR A 9 -14.06 -19.81 52.51
C THR A 9 -13.30 -20.67 51.51
N GLU A 10 -12.90 -21.88 51.89
CA GLU A 10 -12.16 -22.81 51.04
C GLU A 10 -13.09 -23.50 50.04
N ASP A 11 -14.32 -23.83 50.46
CA ASP A 11 -15.36 -24.37 49.59
C ASP A 11 -15.80 -23.37 48.51
N VAL A 12 -15.98 -22.09 48.89
CA VAL A 12 -16.30 -21.01 47.93
C VAL A 12 -15.15 -20.80 46.94
N LYS A 13 -13.89 -20.89 47.40
CA LYS A 13 -12.71 -20.81 46.52
C LYS A 13 -12.69 -21.96 45.50
N ASN A 14 -12.96 -23.19 45.95
CA ASN A 14 -12.96 -24.36 45.08
C ASN A 14 -14.12 -24.35 44.08
N ALA A 15 -15.30 -23.88 44.49
CA ALA A 15 -16.44 -23.66 43.61
C ALA A 15 -16.12 -22.61 42.53
N PHE A 16 -15.55 -21.48 42.94
CA PHE A 16 -15.11 -20.43 42.03
C PHE A 16 -14.07 -20.95 41.02
N ILE A 17 -13.05 -21.70 41.47
CA ILE A 17 -12.03 -22.26 40.57
C ILE A 17 -12.65 -23.23 39.55
N LYS A 18 -13.65 -24.03 39.95
CA LYS A 18 -14.36 -24.93 39.02
C LYS A 18 -15.15 -24.14 37.98
N GLU A 19 -15.90 -23.12 38.40
CA GLU A 19 -16.68 -22.29 37.47
C GLU A 19 -15.79 -21.45 36.56
N LEU A 20 -14.66 -20.92 37.07
CA LEU A 20 -13.67 -20.17 36.28
C LEU A 20 -13.07 -21.00 35.15
N LYS A 21 -12.87 -22.31 35.37
CA LYS A 21 -12.38 -23.24 34.34
C LYS A 21 -13.43 -23.52 33.25
N LEU A 22 -14.72 -23.36 33.56
CA LEU A 22 -15.82 -23.59 32.63
C LEU A 22 -16.13 -22.36 31.77
N ALA A 23 -15.76 -21.17 32.23
CA ALA A 23 -15.92 -19.92 31.49
C ALA A 23 -15.05 -19.88 30.23
N LYS A 24 -15.69 -19.67 29.08
CA LYS A 24 -15.04 -19.68 27.75
C LYS A 24 -15.07 -18.32 27.06
N ARG A 25 -15.94 -17.41 27.50
CA ARG A 25 -16.10 -16.06 26.94
C ARG A 25 -15.92 -14.99 27.99
N SER A 26 -15.57 -13.78 27.55
CA SER A 26 -15.51 -12.58 28.39
C SER A 26 -16.84 -12.28 29.10
N GLU A 27 -17.98 -12.62 28.49
CA GLU A 27 -19.32 -12.56 29.07
C GLU A 27 -19.48 -13.48 30.30
N ASP A 28 -19.01 -14.73 30.20
CA ASP A 28 -19.07 -15.71 31.29
C ASP A 28 -18.27 -15.24 32.53
N LEU A 29 -17.12 -14.60 32.30
CA LEU A 29 -16.29 -14.03 33.37
C LEU A 29 -16.97 -12.85 34.07
N ASN A 30 -17.72 -12.04 33.32
CA ASN A 30 -18.49 -10.94 33.90
C ASN A 30 -19.64 -11.45 34.77
N GLU A 31 -20.32 -12.51 34.35
CA GLU A 31 -21.33 -13.16 35.19
C GLU A 31 -20.72 -13.72 36.49
N LEU A 32 -19.56 -14.36 36.40
CA LEU A 32 -18.79 -14.84 37.56
C LEU A 32 -18.41 -13.70 38.50
N ARG A 33 -17.93 -12.58 37.95
CA ARG A 33 -17.59 -11.38 38.72
C ARG A 33 -18.80 -10.86 39.49
N ILE A 34 -19.97 -10.77 38.84
CA ILE A 34 -21.22 -10.31 39.47
C ILE A 34 -21.67 -11.30 40.57
N ARG A 35 -21.62 -12.60 40.30
CA ARG A 35 -22.06 -13.66 41.22
C ARG A 35 -21.22 -13.72 42.51
N TYR A 36 -19.90 -13.57 42.40
CA TYR A 36 -19.00 -13.72 43.55
C TYR A 36 -18.65 -12.38 44.22
N LEU A 37 -18.39 -11.32 43.45
CA LEU A 37 -17.91 -10.01 43.95
C LEU A 37 -18.95 -8.89 43.85
N GLY A 38 -20.14 -9.13 43.27
CA GLY A 38 -21.18 -8.12 43.13
C GLY A 38 -21.75 -7.61 44.46
N ARG A 39 -22.63 -6.61 44.40
CA ARG A 39 -23.28 -6.01 45.60
C ARG A 39 -24.08 -7.01 46.44
N ARG A 40 -24.59 -8.06 45.80
CA ARG A 40 -25.26 -9.22 46.44
C ARG A 40 -24.46 -10.52 46.27
N GLY A 41 -23.18 -10.43 45.90
CA GLY A 41 -22.33 -11.58 45.63
C GLY A 41 -21.98 -12.37 46.90
N ILE A 42 -21.58 -13.62 46.72
CA ILE A 42 -21.31 -14.57 47.80
C ILE A 42 -20.25 -14.00 48.77
N VAL A 43 -19.15 -13.45 48.27
CA VAL A 43 -18.06 -12.86 49.08
C VAL A 43 -18.54 -11.61 49.82
N THR A 44 -19.33 -10.75 49.17
CA THR A 44 -19.90 -9.54 49.77
C THR A 44 -20.91 -9.88 50.88
N GLN A 45 -21.66 -10.98 50.75
CA GLN A 45 -22.55 -11.48 51.81
C GLN A 45 -21.76 -12.05 52.99
N MET A 46 -20.67 -12.78 52.74
CA MET A 46 -19.76 -13.26 53.79
C MET A 46 -19.11 -12.11 54.57
N LEU A 47 -18.76 -11.01 53.89
CA LEU A 47 -18.27 -9.80 54.57
C LEU A 47 -19.35 -9.15 55.46
N LYS A 48 -20.63 -9.20 55.07
CA LYS A 48 -21.73 -8.66 55.89
C LYS A 48 -22.05 -9.53 57.11
N SER A 49 -21.88 -10.86 57.01
CA SER A 49 -22.09 -11.77 58.13
C SER A 49 -20.97 -11.72 59.19
N LEU A 50 -19.86 -11.04 58.93
CA LEU A 50 -18.83 -10.76 59.96
C LEU A 50 -19.38 -9.95 61.14
N GLY A 51 -20.40 -9.11 60.92
CA GLY A 51 -21.03 -8.32 61.98
C GLY A 51 -21.75 -9.16 63.06
N THR A 52 -22.10 -10.42 62.74
CA THR A 52 -22.81 -11.32 63.67
C THR A 52 -21.89 -12.22 64.51
N LEU A 53 -20.57 -12.16 64.29
CA LEU A 53 -19.58 -12.99 65.02
C LEU A 53 -19.10 -12.33 66.33
N PRO A 54 -18.61 -13.11 67.32
CA PRO A 54 -17.97 -12.59 68.54
C PRO A 54 -16.71 -11.76 68.23
N PRO A 55 -16.34 -10.76 69.05
CA PRO A 55 -15.20 -9.86 68.80
C PRO A 55 -13.87 -10.59 68.58
N GLU A 56 -13.67 -11.74 69.23
CA GLU A 56 -12.42 -12.50 69.21
C GLU A 56 -12.17 -13.22 67.87
N ASP A 57 -13.23 -13.67 67.18
CA ASP A 57 -13.13 -14.40 65.90
C ASP A 57 -13.18 -13.49 64.65
N ARG A 58 -13.64 -12.25 64.81
CA ARG A 58 -13.77 -11.26 63.72
C ARG A 58 -12.46 -10.98 62.96
N PRO A 59 -11.29 -10.82 63.61
CA PRO A 59 -10.05 -10.47 62.91
C PRO A 59 -9.56 -11.61 62.00
N ALA A 60 -9.59 -12.85 62.49
CA ALA A 60 -9.13 -14.01 61.75
C ALA A 60 -10.04 -14.31 60.54
N MET A 61 -11.36 -14.27 60.74
CA MET A 61 -12.34 -14.51 59.67
C MET A 61 -12.36 -13.36 58.65
N GLY A 62 -12.23 -12.11 59.10
CA GLY A 62 -12.15 -10.95 58.20
C GLY A 62 -10.91 -10.98 57.31
N LYS A 63 -9.77 -11.43 57.84
CA LYS A 63 -8.56 -11.64 57.05
C LYS A 63 -8.77 -12.74 56.00
N ALA A 64 -9.31 -13.90 56.39
CA ALA A 64 -9.58 -15.00 55.47
C ALA A 64 -10.52 -14.62 54.30
N ILE A 65 -11.57 -13.84 54.57
CA ILE A 65 -12.51 -13.39 53.54
C ILE A 65 -11.88 -12.33 52.61
N ASN A 66 -11.06 -11.42 53.15
CA ASN A 66 -10.32 -10.45 52.33
C ASN A 66 -9.25 -11.13 51.45
N ASP A 67 -8.55 -12.12 51.97
CA ASP A 67 -7.58 -12.92 51.21
C ASP A 67 -8.28 -13.72 50.09
N LEU A 68 -9.45 -14.29 50.37
CA LEU A 68 -10.30 -14.95 49.38
C LEU A 68 -10.75 -13.96 48.28
N LYS A 69 -11.20 -12.78 48.68
CA LYS A 69 -11.62 -11.72 47.75
C LYS A 69 -10.47 -11.32 46.81
N SER A 70 -9.29 -11.04 47.37
CA SER A 70 -8.10 -10.70 46.58
C SER A 70 -7.73 -11.83 45.62
N THR A 71 -7.78 -13.08 46.09
CA THR A 71 -7.47 -14.25 45.25
C THR A 71 -8.43 -14.37 44.06
N ILE A 72 -9.74 -14.17 44.29
CA ILE A 72 -10.77 -14.21 43.25
C ILE A 72 -10.60 -13.06 42.26
N GLU A 73 -10.32 -11.84 42.75
CA GLU A 73 -10.05 -10.67 41.91
C GLU A 73 -8.83 -10.89 41.01
N ASP A 74 -7.72 -11.41 41.57
CA ASP A 74 -6.51 -11.71 40.81
C ASP A 74 -6.74 -12.81 39.77
N MET A 75 -7.46 -13.87 40.13
CA MET A 75 -7.79 -14.97 39.21
C MET A 75 -8.71 -14.51 38.07
N LEU A 76 -9.73 -13.69 38.37
CA LEU A 76 -10.60 -13.10 37.35
C LEU A 76 -9.83 -12.19 36.41
N LYS A 77 -8.95 -11.34 36.97
CA LYS A 77 -8.14 -10.40 36.17
C LYS A 77 -7.26 -11.16 35.19
N ARG A 78 -6.49 -12.15 35.65
CA ARG A 78 -5.62 -12.97 34.80
C ARG A 78 -6.43 -13.69 33.72
N ARG A 79 -7.55 -14.30 34.08
CA ARG A 79 -8.38 -15.03 33.12
C ARG A 79 -9.03 -14.12 32.09
N MET A 80 -9.40 -12.91 32.48
CA MET A 80 -9.96 -11.90 31.59
C MET A 80 -8.94 -11.41 30.58
N GLU A 81 -7.70 -11.15 31.01
CA GLU A 81 -6.58 -10.80 30.12
C GLU A 81 -6.27 -11.94 29.13
N GLU A 82 -6.25 -13.19 29.60
CA GLU A 82 -6.05 -14.37 28.74
C GLU A 82 -7.16 -14.53 27.68
N LEU A 83 -8.44 -14.44 28.09
CA LEU A 83 -9.55 -14.59 27.16
C LEU A 83 -9.64 -13.43 26.17
N ALA A 84 -9.35 -12.20 26.59
CA ALA A 84 -9.33 -11.05 25.69
C ALA A 84 -8.33 -11.24 24.55
N LEU A 85 -7.12 -11.72 24.86
CA LEU A 85 -6.10 -12.02 23.85
C LEU A 85 -6.51 -13.16 22.91
N LEU A 86 -7.22 -14.16 23.42
CA LEU A 86 -7.72 -15.28 22.60
C LEU A 86 -8.85 -14.82 21.67
N GLU A 87 -9.80 -14.04 22.18
CA GLU A 87 -10.90 -13.46 21.41
C GLU A 87 -10.36 -12.53 20.30
N GLU A 88 -9.37 -11.69 20.62
CA GLU A 88 -8.66 -10.83 19.66
C GLU A 88 -8.00 -11.66 18.54
N ARG A 89 -7.22 -12.69 18.87
CA ARG A 89 -6.58 -13.57 17.88
C ARG A 89 -7.58 -14.33 17.02
N GLU A 90 -8.70 -14.76 17.59
CA GLU A 90 -9.77 -15.37 16.79
C GLU A 90 -10.39 -14.39 15.81
N GLN A 91 -10.58 -13.14 16.23
CA GLN A 91 -11.10 -12.08 15.37
C GLN A 91 -10.11 -11.75 14.24
N GLU A 92 -8.82 -11.57 14.57
CA GLU A 92 -7.75 -11.38 13.58
C GLU A 92 -7.71 -12.52 12.54
N ARG A 93 -7.89 -13.77 12.98
CA ARG A 93 -7.94 -14.93 12.07
C ARG A 93 -9.17 -14.94 11.16
N LYS A 94 -10.32 -14.45 11.64
CA LYS A 94 -11.54 -14.32 10.85
C LYS A 94 -11.44 -13.20 9.82
N ASP A 95 -10.80 -12.11 10.22
CA ASP A 95 -10.62 -10.91 9.39
C ASP A 95 -9.34 -10.99 8.53
N ALA A 96 -8.62 -12.12 8.58
CA ALA A 96 -7.42 -12.35 7.80
C ALA A 96 -7.75 -12.29 6.30
N ILE A 97 -7.19 -11.29 5.63
CA ILE A 97 -7.27 -11.12 4.18
C ILE A 97 -6.00 -11.63 3.51
N ASP A 98 -6.14 -12.12 2.28
CA ASP A 98 -5.00 -12.46 1.45
C ASP A 98 -4.41 -11.19 0.82
N VAL A 99 -3.31 -10.71 1.41
CA VAL A 99 -2.56 -9.53 0.96
C VAL A 99 -1.82 -9.76 -0.35
N THR A 100 -1.75 -10.99 -0.86
CA THR A 100 -1.11 -11.31 -2.15
C THR A 100 -2.07 -11.21 -3.33
N GLN A 101 -3.37 -10.99 -3.07
CA GLN A 101 -4.34 -10.84 -4.15
C GLN A 101 -3.99 -9.66 -5.07
N PRO A 102 -4.16 -9.83 -6.40
CA PRO A 102 -3.97 -8.73 -7.34
C PRO A 102 -4.85 -7.52 -6.99
N PRO A 103 -4.27 -6.30 -7.02
CA PRO A 103 -5.04 -5.10 -6.71
C PRO A 103 -6.10 -4.86 -7.79
N LYS A 104 -7.27 -4.38 -7.37
CA LYS A 104 -8.30 -3.90 -8.29
C LYS A 104 -7.99 -2.44 -8.62
N GLY A 105 -7.73 -2.14 -9.88
CA GLY A 105 -7.38 -0.80 -10.33
C GLY A 105 -7.15 -0.72 -11.83
N ARG A 106 -6.73 0.45 -12.30
CA ARG A 106 -6.32 0.62 -13.70
C ARG A 106 -4.84 0.23 -13.85
N PRO A 107 -4.46 -0.51 -14.90
CA PRO A 107 -3.06 -0.75 -15.19
C PRO A 107 -2.35 0.55 -15.56
N TRP A 108 -1.03 0.53 -15.44
CA TRP A 108 -0.18 1.62 -15.90
C TRP A 108 -0.20 1.71 -17.43
N GLY A 109 -0.08 2.93 -17.95
CA GLY A 109 0.22 3.13 -19.38
C GLY A 109 1.68 2.82 -19.68
N GLY A 110 1.98 2.58 -20.96
CA GLY A 110 3.35 2.42 -21.46
C GLY A 110 3.61 3.36 -22.62
N PHE A 111 4.89 3.63 -22.89
CA PHE A 111 5.28 4.33 -24.10
C PHE A 111 5.23 3.38 -25.30
N HIS A 112 5.08 3.95 -26.49
CA HIS A 112 5.27 3.16 -27.71
C HIS A 112 6.77 2.81 -27.84
N PRO A 113 7.15 1.59 -28.25
CA PRO A 113 8.57 1.18 -28.31
C PRO A 113 9.46 2.13 -29.12
N VAL A 114 8.95 2.70 -30.22
CA VAL A 114 9.66 3.71 -31.01
C VAL A 114 9.99 4.96 -30.19
N VAL A 115 9.09 5.39 -29.31
CA VAL A 115 9.32 6.55 -28.42
C VAL A 115 10.32 6.20 -27.33
N GLU A 116 10.25 4.99 -26.78
CA GLU A 116 11.23 4.51 -25.78
C GLU A 116 12.65 4.52 -26.33
N VAL A 117 12.86 3.89 -27.50
CA VAL A 117 14.17 3.86 -28.16
C VAL A 117 14.62 5.27 -28.57
N MET A 118 13.72 6.11 -29.06
CA MET A 118 14.05 7.49 -29.40
C MET A 118 14.53 8.28 -28.18
N HIS A 119 13.87 8.14 -27.03
CA HIS A 119 14.29 8.78 -25.79
C HIS A 119 15.64 8.24 -25.30
N GLU A 120 15.85 6.93 -25.33
CA GLU A 120 17.12 6.31 -24.94
C GLU A 120 18.28 6.84 -25.78
N LEU A 121 18.12 6.90 -27.11
CA LEU A 121 19.14 7.46 -27.99
C LEU A 121 19.37 8.94 -27.72
N MET A 122 18.31 9.72 -27.53
CA MET A 122 18.42 11.14 -27.18
C MET A 122 19.21 11.34 -25.88
N ASP A 123 18.94 10.56 -24.84
CA ASP A 123 19.60 10.68 -23.54
C ASP A 123 21.11 10.42 -23.65
N ILE A 124 21.52 9.44 -24.46
CA ILE A 124 22.94 9.16 -24.76
C ILE A 124 23.60 10.40 -25.39
N PHE A 125 23.01 10.97 -26.43
CA PHE A 125 23.59 12.12 -27.13
C PHE A 125 23.59 13.39 -26.28
N VAL A 126 22.53 13.63 -25.50
CA VAL A 126 22.47 14.74 -24.55
C VAL A 126 23.57 14.59 -23.49
N GLY A 127 23.81 13.37 -22.99
CA GLY A 127 24.93 13.06 -22.09
C GLY A 127 26.31 13.37 -22.68
N LEU A 128 26.46 13.32 -24.00
CA LEU A 128 27.68 13.71 -24.73
C LEU A 128 27.76 15.21 -25.06
N GLY A 129 26.78 16.00 -24.63
CA GLY A 129 26.71 17.45 -24.86
C GLY A 129 26.09 17.86 -26.20
N PHE A 130 25.29 16.98 -26.83
CA PHE A 130 24.46 17.36 -27.98
C PHE A 130 23.16 18.02 -27.51
N SER A 131 22.65 18.97 -28.29
CA SER A 131 21.31 19.53 -28.09
C SER A 131 20.29 18.84 -28.99
N VAL A 132 19.03 18.77 -28.56
CA VAL A 132 17.94 18.24 -29.41
C VAL A 132 17.39 19.37 -30.28
N ALA A 133 17.37 19.16 -31.60
CA ALA A 133 16.78 20.10 -32.54
C ALA A 133 15.56 19.48 -33.24
N LEU A 134 14.46 20.24 -33.29
CA LEU A 134 13.22 19.83 -33.93
C LEU A 134 12.90 20.78 -35.09
N GLY A 135 12.15 20.29 -36.06
CA GLY A 135 11.67 21.09 -37.18
C GLY A 135 10.41 20.50 -37.81
N PRO A 136 9.84 21.22 -38.79
CA PRO A 136 8.57 20.86 -39.39
C PRO A 136 8.65 19.54 -40.16
N GLU A 137 7.51 18.88 -40.32
CA GLU A 137 7.38 17.65 -41.11
C GLU A 137 7.07 17.95 -42.59
N VAL A 138 6.43 19.08 -42.86
CA VAL A 138 6.27 19.65 -44.20
C VAL A 138 7.46 20.56 -44.46
N GLU A 139 8.16 20.31 -45.55
CA GLU A 139 9.36 21.04 -45.96
C GLU A 139 9.25 21.54 -47.41
N ASP A 140 10.11 22.49 -47.75
CA ASP A 140 10.32 22.92 -49.13
C ASP A 140 11.43 22.07 -49.81
N ASP A 141 11.51 22.15 -51.15
CA ASP A 141 12.50 21.42 -51.94
C ASP A 141 13.95 21.79 -51.57
N PHE A 142 14.17 23.07 -51.23
CA PHE A 142 15.49 23.58 -50.91
C PHE A 142 16.07 22.92 -49.66
N HIS A 143 15.33 22.91 -48.55
CA HIS A 143 15.80 22.35 -47.29
C HIS A 143 15.85 20.82 -47.30
N ASN A 144 14.94 20.16 -48.04
CA ASN A 144 14.92 18.70 -48.12
C ASN A 144 15.92 18.12 -49.12
N PHE A 145 16.31 18.85 -50.17
CA PHE A 145 17.20 18.32 -51.20
C PHE A 145 18.34 19.26 -51.59
N GLU A 146 18.07 20.46 -52.09
CA GLU A 146 19.11 21.29 -52.72
C GLU A 146 20.24 21.65 -51.75
N ALA A 147 19.89 22.03 -50.51
CA ALA A 147 20.86 22.36 -49.46
C ALA A 147 21.72 21.16 -49.02
N LEU A 148 21.31 19.94 -49.37
CA LEU A 148 22.06 18.69 -49.14
C LEU A 148 22.85 18.25 -50.38
N ASN A 149 23.04 19.16 -51.34
CA ASN A 149 23.72 18.91 -52.60
C ASN A 149 22.98 17.89 -53.51
N ILE A 150 21.64 17.91 -53.46
CA ILE A 150 20.78 17.05 -54.28
C ILE A 150 19.98 17.94 -55.25
N PRO A 151 20.52 18.26 -56.45
CA PRO A 151 19.82 19.10 -57.43
C PRO A 151 18.60 18.39 -58.05
N PRO A 152 17.71 19.12 -58.76
CA PRO A 152 16.46 18.57 -59.33
C PRO A 152 16.60 17.33 -60.21
N HIS A 153 17.71 17.18 -60.92
CA HIS A 153 17.97 16.04 -61.81
C HIS A 153 18.76 14.91 -61.15
N HIS A 154 18.93 14.94 -59.81
CA HIS A 154 19.73 13.95 -59.10
C HIS A 154 18.92 12.66 -58.88
N PRO A 155 19.45 11.46 -59.23
CA PRO A 155 18.74 10.18 -59.08
C PRO A 155 18.22 9.90 -57.66
N ALA A 156 18.92 10.42 -56.64
CA ALA A 156 18.48 10.28 -55.25
C ALA A 156 17.12 10.92 -54.96
N ARG A 157 16.61 11.86 -55.76
CA ARG A 157 15.27 12.43 -55.58
C ARG A 157 14.18 11.40 -55.89
N ASP A 158 14.40 10.61 -56.94
CA ASP A 158 13.50 9.52 -57.31
C ASP A 158 13.58 8.38 -56.28
N MET A 159 14.79 8.07 -55.77
CA MET A 159 14.99 7.02 -54.75
C MET A 159 14.34 7.31 -53.39
N GLN A 160 13.95 8.56 -53.11
CA GLN A 160 13.40 8.94 -51.80
C GLN A 160 11.87 8.82 -51.75
N ASP A 161 11.21 8.48 -52.87
CA ASP A 161 9.76 8.24 -52.96
C ASP A 161 8.93 9.30 -52.22
N THR A 162 9.11 10.55 -52.63
CA THR A 162 8.66 11.72 -51.87
C THR A 162 7.16 11.97 -52.04
N PHE A 163 6.47 12.28 -50.93
CA PHE A 163 5.09 12.78 -50.97
C PHE A 163 5.09 14.29 -51.23
N TYR A 164 4.73 14.68 -52.45
CA TYR A 164 4.53 16.09 -52.81
C TYR A 164 3.11 16.55 -52.44
N LEU A 165 3.00 17.79 -51.97
CA LEU A 165 1.74 18.44 -51.62
C LEU A 165 1.24 19.31 -52.78
N GLN A 166 -0.02 19.77 -52.68
CA GLN A 166 -0.71 20.49 -53.75
C GLN A 166 0.10 21.72 -54.22
N GLY A 167 0.46 21.74 -55.51
CA GLY A 167 1.30 22.77 -56.12
C GLY A 167 2.76 22.37 -56.33
N ASN A 168 3.21 21.20 -55.84
CA ASN A 168 4.60 20.71 -55.90
C ASN A 168 5.66 21.65 -55.26
N GLU A 169 5.24 22.69 -54.56
CA GLU A 169 6.12 23.63 -53.86
C GLU A 169 6.55 23.10 -52.48
N LEU A 170 5.74 22.20 -51.89
CA LEU A 170 5.95 21.62 -50.57
C LEU A 170 5.89 20.10 -50.63
N LEU A 171 6.54 19.45 -49.67
CA LEU A 171 6.62 18.01 -49.55
C LEU A 171 6.64 17.56 -48.08
N LEU A 172 6.33 16.29 -47.83
CA LEU A 172 6.62 15.67 -46.53
C LEU A 172 8.08 15.21 -46.49
N ARG A 173 8.82 15.61 -45.45
CA ARG A 173 10.26 15.35 -45.38
C ARG A 173 10.59 13.86 -45.40
N THR A 174 11.62 13.49 -46.15
CA THR A 174 12.07 12.09 -46.36
C THR A 174 13.12 11.65 -45.35
N HIS A 175 13.70 12.61 -44.63
CA HIS A 175 14.69 12.47 -43.56
C HIS A 175 14.69 13.73 -42.67
N THR A 176 15.35 13.70 -41.50
CA THR A 176 15.43 14.85 -40.59
C THR A 176 16.59 15.82 -40.87
N SER A 177 17.32 15.62 -41.97
CA SER A 177 18.38 16.53 -42.45
C SER A 177 17.95 18.00 -42.67
N PRO A 178 16.70 18.35 -43.03
CA PRO A 178 16.26 19.74 -43.11
C PRO A 178 16.48 20.51 -41.80
N VAL A 179 16.29 19.85 -40.65
CA VAL A 179 16.52 20.44 -39.34
C VAL A 179 18.00 20.78 -39.13
N GLN A 180 18.90 19.97 -39.69
CA GLN A 180 20.34 20.21 -39.62
C GLN A 180 20.71 21.46 -40.42
N VAL A 181 20.22 21.59 -41.67
CA VAL A 181 20.41 22.77 -42.52
C VAL A 181 19.91 24.03 -41.81
N ARG A 182 18.66 24.01 -41.32
CA ARG A 182 18.05 25.13 -40.59
C ARG A 182 18.86 25.52 -39.35
N SER A 183 19.36 24.53 -38.61
CA SER A 183 20.17 24.78 -37.42
C SER A 183 21.53 25.37 -37.76
N MET A 184 22.19 24.90 -38.82
CA MET A 184 23.47 25.45 -39.29
C MET A 184 23.31 26.89 -39.77
N LEU A 185 22.27 27.19 -40.55
CA LEU A 185 21.98 28.55 -41.00
C LEU A 185 21.67 29.52 -39.85
N LYS A 186 20.99 29.02 -38.80
CA LYS A 186 20.60 29.84 -37.66
C LYS A 186 21.72 30.06 -36.65
N TYR A 187 22.50 29.03 -36.34
CA TYR A 187 23.43 29.04 -35.20
C TYR A 187 24.91 29.05 -35.59
N GLY A 188 25.26 28.66 -36.82
CA GLY A 188 26.67 28.56 -37.23
C GLY A 188 27.46 27.46 -36.49
N ALA A 189 28.78 27.49 -36.61
CA ALA A 189 29.69 26.54 -35.94
C ALA A 189 30.35 27.17 -34.69
N PRO A 190 30.69 26.39 -33.65
CA PRO A 190 30.52 24.93 -33.51
C PRO A 190 29.09 24.51 -33.16
N LEU A 191 28.62 23.39 -33.73
CA LEU A 191 27.25 22.87 -33.54
C LEU A 191 27.28 21.36 -33.23
N ARG A 192 26.55 20.94 -32.19
CA ARG A 192 26.34 19.52 -31.85
C ARG A 192 24.85 19.31 -31.58
N ILE A 193 24.16 18.70 -32.53
CA ILE A 193 22.72 18.47 -32.44
C ILE A 193 22.33 17.06 -32.84
N VAL A 194 21.26 16.55 -32.25
CA VAL A 194 20.54 15.37 -32.70
C VAL A 194 19.13 15.78 -33.12
N CYS A 195 18.65 15.24 -34.25
CA CYS A 195 17.41 15.66 -34.89
C CYS A 195 16.41 14.49 -34.96
N PRO A 196 15.70 14.15 -33.87
CA PRO A 196 14.66 13.14 -33.89
C PRO A 196 13.41 13.66 -34.63
N GLY A 197 12.65 12.75 -35.25
CA GLY A 197 11.39 13.12 -35.87
C GLY A 197 10.85 12.10 -36.87
N LYS A 198 9.57 12.25 -37.21
CA LYS A 198 8.92 11.44 -38.24
C LYS A 198 9.42 11.80 -39.63
N VAL A 199 9.45 10.81 -40.51
CA VAL A 199 9.83 10.95 -41.91
C VAL A 199 8.84 10.14 -42.75
N TYR A 200 8.71 10.54 -44.00
CA TYR A 200 7.68 10.01 -44.88
C TYR A 200 8.32 9.57 -46.18
N ARG A 201 8.06 8.33 -46.58
CA ARG A 201 8.43 7.78 -47.88
C ARG A 201 7.26 6.98 -48.40
N ARG A 202 6.98 7.12 -49.68
CA ARG A 202 5.95 6.37 -50.38
C ARG A 202 6.51 4.99 -50.73
N ASP A 203 6.52 4.11 -49.74
CA ASP A 203 6.80 2.71 -50.00
C ASP A 203 5.61 2.09 -50.73
N SER A 204 5.84 1.55 -51.92
CA SER A 204 4.82 0.93 -52.78
C SER A 204 5.18 -0.51 -53.10
N ASP A 205 5.80 -1.21 -52.15
CA ASP A 205 5.93 -2.66 -52.24
C ASP A 205 4.60 -3.35 -51.80
N PRO A 206 4.08 -4.32 -52.60
CA PRO A 206 2.92 -5.13 -52.22
C PRO A 206 3.20 -6.11 -51.06
#